data_AF-S7UGZ7-F1
#
_entry.id   AF-S7UGZ7-F1
#
_cell.length_a   1.000
_cell.length_b   1.000
_cell.length_c   1.000
_cell.angle_alpha   90.00
_cell.angle_beta   90.00
_cell.angle_gamma   90.00
#
_symmetry.space_group_name_H-M   'P 1'
#
loop_
_entity.id
_entity.type
_entity.pdbx_description
1 polymer ?
#
loop_
_entity_poly.entity_id
_entity_poly.type
_entity_poly.pdbx_seq_one_letter_code
_entity_poly.pdbx_strand_id
1 'polypeptide(L)'
;MVERSIQACDFYDLVLMDIMMPEMDGLSATRAIREMEDASGLGESERARIVIVSCLSDREHMIDAQYGCGADAYLTKPVDPGAIEEMLINLDLAENPHDLRDEV
;
A
#
# COMPACT_ATOMS: atom_id res chain seq x y z
N MET A 1 7.30 -8.29 10.26
CA MET A 1 7.20 -9.06 8.99
C MET A 1 7.90 -8.30 7.88
N VAL A 2 7.51 -7.06 7.59
CA VAL A 2 8.18 -6.18 6.62
C VAL A 2 9.65 -5.93 6.95
N GLU A 3 9.99 -5.61 8.21
CA GLU A 3 11.39 -5.47 8.63
C GLU A 3 12.27 -6.68 8.28
N ARG A 4 11.77 -7.89 8.55
CA ARG A 4 12.52 -9.13 8.24
C ARG A 4 12.71 -9.31 6.74
N SER A 5 11.73 -8.88 5.95
CA SER A 5 11.74 -9.01 4.51
C SER A 5 12.76 -8.04 3.90
N ILE A 6 12.83 -6.81 4.41
CA ILE A 6 13.88 -5.83 4.09
C ILE A 6 15.27 -6.38 4.43
N GLN A 7 15.44 -6.97 5.62
CA GLN A 7 16.72 -7.55 6.04
C GLN A 7 17.13 -8.80 5.24
N ALA A 8 16.16 -9.56 4.72
CA ALA A 8 16.40 -10.77 3.94
C ALA A 8 16.48 -10.52 2.43
N CYS A 9 16.29 -9.27 1.97
CA CYS A 9 16.12 -8.91 0.56
C CYS A 9 15.01 -9.70 -0.15
N ASP A 10 13.94 -10.01 0.58
CA ASP A 10 12.73 -10.69 0.10
C ASP A 10 11.57 -9.69 0.18
N PHE A 11 11.50 -8.78 -0.80
CA PHE A 11 10.59 -7.64 -0.75
C PHE A 11 9.16 -8.06 -1.12
N TYR A 12 8.18 -7.44 -0.47
CA TYR A 12 6.78 -7.60 -0.85
C TYR A 12 6.44 -6.64 -1.97
N ASP A 13 5.61 -7.07 -2.93
CA ASP A 13 5.09 -6.18 -3.96
C ASP A 13 3.98 -5.25 -3.39
N LEU A 14 3.19 -5.78 -2.45
CA LEU A 14 2.03 -5.11 -1.88
C LEU A 14 1.86 -5.39 -0.38
N VAL A 15 1.55 -4.33 0.38
CA VAL A 15 1.14 -4.38 1.78
C VAL A 15 -0.24 -3.74 1.91
N LEU A 16 -1.24 -4.55 2.29
CA LEU A 16 -2.54 -4.04 2.70
C LEU A 16 -2.50 -3.76 4.21
N MET A 17 -2.56 -2.49 4.58
CA MET A 17 -2.39 -2.01 5.95
C MET A 17 -3.72 -1.54 6.54
N ASP A 18 -4.19 -2.18 7.62
CA ASP A 18 -5.39 -1.73 8.33
C ASP A 18 -5.11 -0.45 9.13
N ILE A 19 -5.99 0.56 9.06
CA ILE A 19 -5.88 1.72 9.98
C ILE A 19 -6.12 1.29 11.43
N MET A 20 -7.12 0.45 11.64
CA MET A 20 -7.62 0.13 12.97
C MET A 20 -6.93 -1.12 13.51
N MET A 21 -5.75 -0.93 14.10
CA MET A 21 -5.02 -1.98 14.79
C MET A 21 -5.00 -1.71 16.31
N PRO A 22 -4.96 -2.76 17.15
CA PRO A 22 -4.69 -2.60 18.56
C PRO A 22 -3.25 -2.06 18.74
N GLU A 23 -3.07 -1.15 19.70
CA GLU A 23 -1.79 -0.57 20.13
C GLU A 23 -1.17 0.50 19.21
N MET A 24 -1.15 0.31 17.89
CA MET A 24 -0.56 1.27 16.94
C MET A 24 -1.46 1.43 15.71
N ASP A 25 -1.73 2.65 15.27
CA ASP A 25 -2.53 2.88 14.06
C ASP A 25 -1.74 2.58 12.77
N GLY A 26 -2.45 2.21 11.70
CA GLY A 26 -1.84 1.86 10.42
C GLY A 26 -1.09 2.99 9.71
N LEU A 27 -1.36 4.26 10.05
CA LEU A 27 -0.65 5.41 9.47
C LEU A 27 0.74 5.52 10.09
N SER A 28 0.82 5.41 11.42
CA SER A 28 2.07 5.32 12.16
C SER A 28 2.92 4.12 11.73
N ALA A 29 2.28 2.97 11.53
CA ALA A 29 2.96 1.77 11.01
C ALA A 29 3.55 2.00 9.61
N THR A 30 2.78 2.61 8.71
CA THR A 30 3.23 2.95 7.35
C THR A 30 4.43 3.89 7.39
N ARG A 31 4.39 4.94 8.23
CA ARG A 31 5.50 5.87 8.40
C ARG A 31 6.78 5.17 8.87
N ALA A 32 6.66 4.30 9.87
CA ALA A 32 7.79 3.52 10.37
C ALA A 32 8.38 2.60 9.27
N ILE A 33 7.55 1.98 8.44
CA ILE A 33 8.02 1.17 7.30
C ILE A 33 8.83 2.05 6.33
N ARG A 34 8.30 3.22 5.94
CA ARG A 34 9.01 4.12 5.00
C ARG A 34 10.35 4.60 5.56
N GLU A 35 10.41 4.96 6.84
CA GLU A 35 11.66 5.36 7.49
C GLU A 35 12.70 4.24 7.49
N MET A 36 12.28 2.98 7.66
CA MET A 36 13.16 1.82 7.59
C MET A 36 13.65 1.54 6.16
N GLU A 37 12.78 1.71 5.17
CA GLU A 37 13.13 1.59 3.75
C GLU A 37 14.17 2.66 3.35
N ASP A 38 13.94 3.91 3.76
CA ASP A 38 14.87 5.04 3.57
C ASP A 38 16.22 4.75 4.24
N ALA A 39 16.22 4.31 5.50
CA ALA A 39 17.44 4.00 6.25
C ALA A 39 18.22 2.82 5.64
N SER A 40 17.54 1.91 4.96
CA SER A 40 18.15 0.76 4.27
C SER A 40 18.65 1.12 2.86
N GLY A 41 18.39 2.35 2.39
CA GLY A 41 18.81 2.83 1.08
C GLY A 41 17.99 2.26 -0.09
N LEU A 42 16.79 1.74 0.18
CA LEU A 42 15.92 1.18 -0.86
C LEU A 42 15.41 2.30 -1.77
N GLY A 43 15.59 2.13 -3.08
CA GLY A 43 14.98 3.01 -4.09
C GLY A 43 13.47 2.81 -4.18
N GLU A 44 12.75 3.76 -4.79
CA GLU A 44 11.28 3.67 -4.94
C GLU A 44 10.82 2.38 -5.62
N SER A 45 11.60 1.86 -6.57
CA SER A 45 11.29 0.60 -7.28
C SER A 45 11.47 -0.67 -6.44
N GLU A 46 12.14 -0.57 -5.29
CA GLU A 46 12.42 -1.73 -4.41
C GLU A 46 11.47 -1.76 -3.20
N ARG A 47 10.66 -0.71 -3.02
CA ARG A 47 9.74 -0.58 -1.89
C ARG A 47 8.42 -1.26 -2.21
N ALA A 48 7.81 -1.83 -1.18
CA ALA A 48 6.48 -2.36 -1.31
C ALA A 48 5.48 -1.21 -1.54
N ARG A 49 4.45 -1.47 -2.36
CA ARG A 49 3.30 -0.58 -2.42
C ARG A 49 2.49 -0.75 -1.13
N ILE A 50 2.20 0.34 -0.42
CA ILE A 50 1.44 0.29 0.82
C ILE A 50 0.07 0.90 0.58
N VAL A 51 -0.97 0.10 0.81
CA VAL A 51 -2.36 0.49 0.63
C VAL A 51 -3.06 0.45 1.96
N ILE A 52 -3.58 1.60 2.38
CA ILE A 52 -4.32 1.72 3.63
C ILE A 52 -5.75 1.21 3.42
N VAL A 53 -6.25 0.38 4.33
CA VAL A 53 -7.59 -0.18 4.30
C VAL A 53 -8.32 0.20 5.59
N SER A 54 -9.47 0.88 5.50
CA SER A 54 -10.17 1.39 6.69
C SER A 54 -11.69 1.26 6.64
N CYS A 55 -12.32 1.10 7.81
CA CYS A 55 -13.78 1.22 7.97
C CYS A 55 -14.24 2.69 8.12
N LEU A 56 -13.33 3.61 8.43
CA LEU A 56 -13.66 5.00 8.72
C LEU A 56 -13.53 5.82 7.44
N SER A 57 -14.65 6.35 6.94
CA SER A 57 -14.66 7.38 5.89
C SER A 57 -14.28 8.77 6.43
N ASP A 58 -13.54 8.82 7.54
CA ASP A 58 -13.15 10.07 8.18
C ASP A 58 -12.11 10.77 7.30
N ARG A 59 -12.46 11.98 6.90
CA ARG A 59 -11.72 12.80 5.95
C ARG A 59 -10.31 13.10 6.47
N GLU A 60 -10.12 13.23 7.78
CA GLU A 60 -8.80 13.52 8.37
C GLU A 60 -7.83 12.35 8.17
N HIS A 61 -8.24 11.13 8.51
CA HIS A 61 -7.44 9.93 8.30
C HIS A 61 -7.17 9.64 6.82
N MET A 62 -8.14 9.94 5.95
CA MET A 62 -7.97 9.83 4.51
C MET A 62 -6.94 10.84 3.98
N ILE A 63 -6.98 12.08 4.47
CA ILE A 63 -5.99 13.11 4.12
C ILE A 63 -4.59 12.69 4.62
N ASP A 64 -4.47 12.20 5.85
CA ASP A 64 -3.16 11.80 6.39
C ASP A 64 -2.62 10.54 5.70
N ALA A 65 -3.50 9.58 5.34
CA ALA A 65 -3.12 8.44 4.50
C ALA A 65 -2.60 8.89 3.14
N GLN A 66 -3.31 9.82 2.50
CA GLN A 66 -3.02 10.25 1.13
C GLN A 66 -1.86 11.24 1.02
N TYR A 67 -1.57 12.01 2.07
CA TYR A 67 -0.61 13.12 2.01
C TYR A 67 0.46 13.12 3.11
N GLY A 68 0.33 12.30 4.16
CA GLY A 68 1.13 12.45 5.39
C GLY A 68 1.92 11.22 5.84
N CYS A 69 1.49 10.01 5.51
CA CYS A 69 2.19 8.78 5.95
C CYS A 69 2.99 8.07 4.85
N GLY A 70 2.80 8.42 3.57
CA GLY A 70 3.50 7.80 2.44
C GLY A 70 2.87 6.49 1.93
N ALA A 71 1.55 6.35 2.09
CA ALA A 71 0.79 5.29 1.43
C ALA A 71 0.60 5.59 -0.07
N ASP A 72 0.58 4.55 -0.89
CA ASP A 72 0.39 4.65 -2.33
C ASP A 72 -1.10 4.71 -2.72
N ALA A 73 -1.98 4.08 -1.93
CA ALA A 73 -3.42 4.13 -2.14
C ALA A 73 -4.21 3.94 -0.84
N TYR A 74 -5.52 4.14 -0.94
CA TYR A 74 -6.47 4.00 0.17
C TYR A 74 -7.73 3.29 -0.29
N LEU A 75 -8.20 2.32 0.48
CA LEU A 75 -9.42 1.54 0.25
C LEU A 75 -10.34 1.60 1.47
N THR A 76 -11.65 1.68 1.22
CA THR A 76 -12.67 1.62 2.26
C THR A 76 -13.21 0.20 2.42
N LYS A 77 -13.58 -0.17 3.65
CA LYS A 77 -14.25 -1.43 3.97
C LYS A 77 -15.79 -1.22 3.92
N PRO A 78 -16.57 -2.22 3.47
CA PRO A 78 -16.10 -3.48 2.87
C PRO A 78 -15.43 -3.22 1.52
N VAL A 79 -14.31 -3.90 1.27
CA VAL A 79 -13.52 -3.66 0.06
C VAL A 79 -14.23 -4.30 -1.12
N ASP A 80 -14.52 -3.50 -2.14
CA ASP A 80 -15.08 -3.97 -3.41
C ASP A 80 -13.99 -4.64 -4.27
N PRO A 81 -14.22 -5.85 -4.82
CA PRO A 81 -13.23 -6.50 -5.68
C PRO A 81 -12.84 -5.68 -6.92
N GLY A 82 -13.78 -4.92 -7.50
CA GLY A 82 -13.48 -4.04 -8.63
C GLY A 82 -12.55 -2.89 -8.22
N ALA A 83 -12.75 -2.32 -7.04
CA ALA A 83 -11.85 -1.31 -6.48
C ALA A 83 -10.42 -1.86 -6.22
N ILE A 84 -10.28 -3.14 -5.85
CA ILE A 84 -8.96 -3.79 -5.73
C ILE A 84 -8.31 -3.92 -7.09
N GLU A 85 -9.05 -4.38 -8.10
CA GLU A 85 -8.53 -4.56 -9.46
C GLU A 85 -8.04 -3.23 -10.04
N GLU A 86 -8.86 -2.17 -9.97
CA GLU A 86 -8.47 -0.82 -10.39
C GLU A 86 -7.24 -0.32 -9.64
N MET A 87 -7.18 -0.55 -8.32
CA MET A 87 -6.03 -0.17 -7.50
C MET A 87 -4.75 -0.92 -7.91
N LEU A 88 -4.83 -2.24 -8.18
CA LEU A 88 -3.66 -3.01 -8.62
C LEU A 88 -3.13 -2.51 -9.98
N ILE A 89 -4.04 -2.20 -10.92
CA ILE A 89 -3.66 -1.63 -12.22
C ILE A 89 -3.00 -0.27 -12.05
N ASN A 90 -3.58 0.62 -11.24
CA ASN A 90 -3.04 1.96 -11.00
C ASN A 90 -1.67 1.97 -10.30
N LEU A 91 -1.33 0.89 -9.59
CA LEU A 91 -0.05 0.72 -8.91
C LEU A 91 0.98 -0.05 -9.74
N ASP A 92 0.67 -0.35 -11.00
CA ASP A 92 1.47 -1.17 -11.91
C ASP A 92 1.72 -2.60 -11.38
N LEU A 93 0.79 -3.12 -10.55
CA LEU A 93 0.83 -4.46 -9.96
C LEU A 93 -0.05 -5.48 -10.69
N ALA A 94 -0.86 -5.03 -11.64
CA ALA A 94 -1.66 -5.89 -12.52
C ALA A 94 -1.76 -5.25 -13.91
N GLU A 95 -1.84 -6.10 -14.94
CA GLU A 95 -2.08 -5.64 -16.30
C GLU A 95 -3.56 -5.35 -16.53
N ASN A 96 -3.86 -4.36 -17.37
CA ASN A 96 -5.23 -4.07 -17.75
C ASN A 96 -5.76 -5.21 -18.63
N PRO A 97 -6.86 -5.88 -18.26
CA PRO A 97 -7.42 -6.98 -19.05
C PRO A 97 -7.88 -6.56 -20.46
N HIS A 98 -8.03 -5.26 -20.72
CA HIS A 98 -8.28 -4.71 -22.05
C HIS A 98 -7.04 -4.62 -22.94
N ASP A 99 -5.84 -4.51 -22.39
CA ASP A 99 -4.58 -4.43 -23.17
C ASP A 99 -4.14 -5.82 -23.68
N LEU A 100 -4.61 -6.89 -23.03
CA LEU A 100 -4.34 -8.29 -23.42
C LEU A 100 -5.08 -8.74 -24.70
N ARG A 101 -5.97 -7.92 -25.27
CA ARG A 101 -6.79 -8.29 -26.44
C ARG A 101 -6.24 -7.80 -27.77
N ASP A 102 -5.20 -6.97 -27.77
CA ASP A 102 -4.65 -6.36 -28.99
C ASP A 102 -3.46 -7.12 -29.60
N GLU A 103 -3.10 -8.31 -29.07
CA GLU A 103 -2.01 -9.15 -29.61
C GLU A 103 -2.46 -10.38 -30.44
N VAL A 104 -3.64 -10.35 -31.08
CA VAL A 104 -4.09 -11.46 -31.97
C VAL A 104 -4.30 -11.04 -33.42
#